data_AF-A0A314UF58-F1
#
_entry.id   AF-A0A314UF58-F1
#
_cell.length_a   1.000
_cell.length_b   1.000
_cell.length_c   1.000
_cell.angle_alpha   90.00
_cell.angle_beta   90.00
_cell.angle_gamma   90.00
#
_symmetry.space_group_name_H-M   'P 1'
#
loop_
_entity.id
_entity.type
_entity.pdbx_description
1 polymer ?
#
loop_
_entity_poly.entity_id
_entity_poly.type
_entity_poly.pdbx_seq_one_letter_code
_entity_poly.pdbx_strand_id
1 'polypeptide(L)'
;MMVLDGAFIIELLLKNFLDESVDDLMFGKPHLIAKIWPDLCMLENQVPFLVLEELFDTKKITRLFDAEGTSILKLALYFFNPILSAEGMENLLGSIENFVDLFKKVYEVDLPLDSHVGKKSKHEVIPSLTLLCKVGVKIEAGLAKIRFDIRFN
;
A
#
# COMPACT_ATOMS: atom_id res chain seq x y z
N MET A 1 -7.88 11.00 -16.49
CA MET A 1 -7.06 9.80 -16.26
C MET A 1 -7.37 9.20 -14.90
N MET A 2 -7.14 9.92 -13.79
CA MET A 2 -7.36 9.41 -12.42
C MET A 2 -8.67 8.66 -12.13
N VAL A 3 -9.80 9.03 -12.74
CA VAL A 3 -11.09 8.32 -12.54
C VAL A 3 -11.09 6.93 -13.18
N LEU A 4 -10.51 6.78 -14.37
CA LEU A 4 -10.39 5.48 -15.03
C LEU A 4 -9.42 4.59 -14.27
N ASP A 5 -8.28 5.16 -13.85
CA ASP A 5 -7.28 4.46 -13.05
C ASP A 5 -7.87 4.03 -11.69
N GLY A 6 -8.63 4.91 -11.04
CA GLY A 6 -9.35 4.62 -9.80
C GLY A 6 -10.43 3.55 -9.96
N ALA A 7 -11.22 3.59 -11.03
CA ALA A 7 -12.21 2.55 -11.33
C ALA A 7 -11.57 1.18 -11.56
N PHE A 8 -10.44 1.15 -12.30
CA PHE A 8 -9.65 -0.07 -12.50
C PHE A 8 -9.12 -0.63 -11.18
N ILE A 9 -8.58 0.22 -10.30
CA ILE A 9 -8.12 -0.18 -8.97
C ILE A 9 -9.27 -0.78 -8.16
N ILE A 10 -10.45 -0.15 -8.16
CA ILE A 10 -11.62 -0.64 -7.43
C ILE A 10 -12.07 -2.01 -7.95
N GLU A 11 -12.15 -2.18 -9.27
CA GLU A 11 -12.51 -3.45 -9.90
C GLU A 11 -11.51 -4.56 -9.53
N LEU A 12 -10.21 -4.26 -9.61
CA LEU A 12 -9.14 -5.18 -9.23
C LEU A 12 -9.28 -5.63 -7.77
N LEU A 13 -9.50 -4.69 -6.86
CA LEU A 13 -9.64 -4.95 -5.44
C LEU A 13 -10.90 -5.78 -5.11
N LEU A 14 -12.02 -5.49 -5.76
CA LEU A 14 -13.28 -6.23 -5.58
C LEU A 14 -13.17 -7.66 -6.08
N LYS A 15 -12.66 -7.86 -7.30
CA LYS A 15 -12.49 -9.19 -7.88
C LYS A 15 -11.57 -10.08 -7.05
N ASN A 16 -10.49 -9.50 -6.49
CA ASN A 16 -9.63 -10.21 -5.56
C ASN A 16 -10.36 -10.62 -4.28
N PHE A 17 -11.24 -9.76 -3.75
CA PHE A 17 -11.96 -10.00 -2.50
C PHE A 17 -13.09 -11.03 -2.65
N LEU A 18 -13.79 -11.03 -3.78
CA LEU A 18 -14.91 -11.94 -4.06
C LEU A 18 -14.46 -13.32 -4.55
N ASP A 19 -13.16 -13.51 -4.76
CA ASP A 19 -12.58 -14.72 -5.35
C ASP A 19 -13.26 -15.12 -6.67
N GLU A 20 -13.60 -14.13 -7.50
CA GLU A 20 -14.09 -14.33 -8.88
C GLU A 20 -12.95 -14.75 -9.83
N SER A 21 -11.95 -15.47 -9.30
CA SER A 21 -10.72 -15.88 -9.98
C SER A 21 -10.94 -16.95 -11.06
N VAL A 22 -12.13 -17.56 -11.09
CA VAL A 22 -12.42 -18.74 -11.91
C VAL A 22 -12.54 -18.41 -13.41
N ASP A 23 -12.94 -17.19 -13.78
CA ASP A 23 -13.10 -16.79 -15.20
C ASP A 23 -12.46 -15.42 -15.54
N ASP A 24 -11.75 -14.77 -14.60
CA ASP A 24 -11.20 -13.43 -14.85
C ASP A 24 -9.84 -13.46 -15.58
N LEU A 25 -9.74 -12.65 -16.64
CA LEU A 25 -8.56 -12.54 -17.51
C LEU A 25 -7.31 -12.03 -16.77
N MET A 26 -7.48 -11.36 -15.62
CA MET A 26 -6.41 -10.83 -14.79
C MET A 26 -5.97 -11.82 -13.71
N PHE A 27 -6.90 -12.36 -12.91
CA PHE A 27 -6.56 -13.31 -11.83
C PHE A 27 -6.23 -14.72 -12.34
N GLY A 28 -6.74 -15.11 -13.52
CA GLY A 28 -6.28 -16.30 -14.25
C GLY A 28 -4.85 -16.18 -14.79
N LYS A 29 -4.21 -15.02 -14.66
CA LYS A 29 -2.84 -14.73 -15.12
C LYS A 29 -2.00 -14.13 -13.98
N PRO A 30 -1.44 -14.96 -13.08
CA PRO A 30 -0.67 -14.50 -11.91
C PRO A 30 0.48 -13.52 -12.24
N HIS A 31 1.06 -13.61 -13.44
CA HIS A 31 2.11 -12.70 -13.90
C HIS A 31 1.64 -11.26 -14.15
N LEU A 32 0.34 -11.03 -14.39
CA LEU A 32 -0.21 -9.68 -14.52
C LEU A 32 -0.34 -9.03 -13.15
N ILE A 33 -0.87 -9.76 -12.16
CA ILE A 33 -0.91 -9.29 -10.77
C ILE A 33 0.50 -9.00 -10.25
N ALA A 34 1.48 -9.85 -10.54
CA ALA A 34 2.88 -9.63 -10.15
C ALA A 34 3.50 -8.35 -10.75
N LYS A 35 2.95 -7.82 -11.85
CA LYS A 35 3.36 -6.53 -12.44
C LYS A 35 2.56 -5.35 -11.90
N ILE A 36 1.25 -5.51 -11.76
CA ILE A 36 0.35 -4.46 -11.27
C ILE A 36 0.64 -4.13 -9.81
N TRP A 37 0.93 -5.14 -9.00
CA TRP A 37 1.18 -4.99 -7.57
C TRP A 37 2.28 -3.96 -7.24
N PRO A 38 3.51 -4.07 -7.78
CA PRO A 38 4.54 -3.04 -7.54
C PRO A 38 4.17 -1.69 -8.15
N ASP A 39 3.48 -1.67 -9.31
CA ASP A 39 3.07 -0.41 -9.95
C ASP A 39 2.07 0.39 -9.08
N LEU A 40 1.21 -0.27 -8.30
CA LEU A 40 0.31 0.41 -7.33
C LEU A 40 1.07 1.02 -6.14
N CYS A 41 2.28 0.54 -5.88
CA CYS A 41 3.16 1.01 -4.81
C CYS A 41 4.15 2.10 -5.28
N MET A 42 4.25 2.35 -6.59
CA MET A 42 5.14 3.38 -7.14
C MET A 42 4.59 4.78 -6.84
N LEU A 43 5.47 5.69 -6.40
CA LEU A 43 5.11 7.09 -6.10
C LEU A 43 4.46 7.82 -7.29
N GLU A 44 4.87 7.46 -8.51
CA GLU A 44 4.41 8.09 -9.75
C GLU A 44 2.98 7.67 -10.13
N ASN A 45 2.49 6.53 -9.60
CA ASN A 45 1.18 5.96 -9.94
C ASN A 45 0.19 6.04 -8.76
N GLN A 46 0.39 7.00 -7.85
CA GLN A 46 -0.48 7.15 -6.70
C GLN A 46 -1.81 7.81 -7.08
N VAL A 47 -2.90 7.10 -6.79
CA VAL A 47 -4.24 7.67 -6.77
C VAL A 47 -4.56 8.06 -5.32
N PRO A 48 -5.01 9.31 -5.06
CA PRO A 48 -5.43 9.71 -3.72
C PRO A 48 -6.55 8.80 -3.21
N PHE A 49 -6.45 8.38 -1.95
CA PHE A 49 -7.42 7.47 -1.35
C PHE A 49 -8.83 8.06 -1.33
N LEU A 50 -8.95 9.38 -1.11
CA LEU A 50 -10.21 10.11 -1.21
C LEU A 50 -10.91 9.89 -2.55
N VAL A 51 -10.17 9.86 -3.66
CA VAL A 51 -10.75 9.62 -4.99
C VAL A 51 -11.28 8.19 -5.08
N LEU A 52 -10.56 7.22 -4.52
CA LEU A 52 -11.02 5.83 -4.46
C LEU A 52 -12.27 5.71 -3.58
N GLU A 53 -12.34 6.41 -2.45
CA GLU A 53 -13.51 6.44 -1.56
C GLU A 53 -14.72 7.09 -2.23
N GLU A 54 -14.54 8.20 -2.94
CA GLU A 54 -15.62 8.86 -3.69
C GLU A 54 -16.15 8.01 -4.85
N LEU A 55 -15.24 7.32 -5.56
CA LEU A 55 -15.62 6.38 -6.62
C LEU A 55 -16.27 5.12 -6.05
N PHE A 56 -15.85 4.71 -4.84
CA PHE A 56 -16.42 3.59 -4.12
C PHE A 56 -17.69 3.98 -3.38
N ASP A 57 -18.75 4.25 -4.14
CA ASP A 57 -20.09 4.45 -3.58
C ASP A 57 -20.54 3.16 -2.89
N THR A 58 -20.35 3.14 -1.56
CA THR A 58 -20.60 2.01 -0.66
C THR A 58 -22.08 1.59 -0.63
N LYS A 59 -23.00 2.32 -1.25
CA LYS A 59 -24.41 1.91 -1.34
C LYS A 59 -24.77 1.28 -2.69
N LYS A 60 -24.09 1.65 -3.77
CA LYS A 60 -24.35 1.10 -5.10
C LYS A 60 -23.49 -0.10 -5.41
N ILE A 61 -22.19 0.02 -5.20
CA ILE A 61 -21.22 -1.02 -5.55
C ILE A 61 -21.39 -2.22 -4.62
N THR A 62 -21.50 -1.97 -3.32
CA THR A 62 -21.65 -3.00 -2.29
C THR A 62 -22.91 -3.86 -2.47
N ARG A 63 -24.00 -3.27 -3.00
CA ARG A 63 -25.23 -4.00 -3.34
C ARG A 63 -25.12 -4.81 -4.65
N LEU A 64 -24.31 -4.34 -5.59
CA LEU A 64 -24.07 -5.04 -6.86
C LEU A 64 -23.17 -6.28 -6.66
N PHE A 65 -22.30 -6.24 -5.66
CA PHE A 65 -21.27 -7.26 -5.41
C PHE A 65 -21.46 -8.03 -4.09
N ASP A 66 -22.61 -7.91 -3.42
CA ASP A 66 -22.91 -8.54 -2.12
C ASP A 66 -21.80 -8.36 -1.05
N ALA A 67 -21.14 -7.21 -1.08
CA ALA A 67 -19.96 -6.91 -0.27
C ALA A 67 -20.31 -6.08 0.98
N GLU A 68 -21.49 -6.27 1.59
CA GLU A 68 -21.98 -5.39 2.66
C GLU A 68 -20.97 -5.21 3.81
N GLY A 69 -20.75 -3.95 4.21
CA GLY A 69 -19.78 -3.60 5.27
C GLY A 69 -18.31 -3.59 4.83
N THR A 70 -18.01 -3.65 3.53
CA THR A 70 -16.65 -3.53 3.00
C THR A 70 -16.31 -2.07 2.66
N SER A 71 -15.07 -1.66 2.91
CA SER A 71 -14.53 -0.34 2.56
C SER A 71 -13.33 -0.50 1.62
N ILE A 72 -12.94 0.56 0.90
CA ILE A 72 -11.72 0.54 0.08
C ILE A 72 -10.49 0.15 0.91
N LEU A 73 -10.41 0.64 2.15
CA LEU A 73 -9.35 0.25 3.07
C LEU A 73 -9.34 -1.25 3.33
N LYS A 74 -10.49 -1.85 3.64
CA LYS A 74 -10.58 -3.30 3.88
C LYS A 74 -10.20 -4.10 2.63
N LEU A 75 -10.64 -3.67 1.45
CA LEU A 75 -10.29 -4.33 0.19
C LEU A 75 -8.79 -4.22 -0.13
N ALA A 76 -8.21 -3.03 0.04
CA ALA A 76 -6.78 -2.80 -0.18
C ALA A 76 -5.95 -3.65 0.79
N LEU A 77 -6.28 -3.65 2.08
CA LEU A 77 -5.60 -4.47 3.08
C LEU A 77 -5.69 -5.96 2.75
N TYR A 78 -6.85 -6.45 2.29
CA TYR A 78 -7.01 -7.83 1.86
C TYR A 78 -6.14 -8.17 0.64
N PHE A 79 -6.07 -7.28 -0.35
CA PHE A 79 -5.22 -7.42 -1.54
C PHE A 79 -3.72 -7.40 -1.20
N PHE A 80 -3.32 -6.59 -0.22
CA PHE A 80 -1.94 -6.44 0.22
C PHE A 80 -1.55 -7.35 1.41
N ASN A 81 -2.47 -8.17 1.91
CA ASN A 81 -2.31 -9.06 3.07
C ASN A 81 -1.05 -9.96 3.04
N PRO A 82 -0.54 -10.45 1.90
CA PRO A 82 0.72 -11.19 1.89
C PRO A 82 1.92 -10.43 2.48
N ILE A 83 1.82 -9.10 2.60
CA ILE A 83 2.89 -8.20 3.07
C ILE A 83 2.46 -7.40 4.31
N LEU A 84 1.16 -7.24 4.57
CA LEU A 84 0.63 -6.44 5.67
C LEU A 84 0.04 -7.36 6.76
N SER A 85 0.59 -7.34 7.97
CA SER A 85 0.03 -8.11 9.09
C SER A 85 -1.32 -7.51 9.50
N ALA A 86 -2.39 -8.30 9.48
CA ALA A 86 -3.74 -7.86 9.85
C ALA A 86 -3.89 -7.44 11.32
N GLU A 87 -2.91 -7.76 12.18
CA GLU A 87 -2.93 -7.40 13.59
C GLU A 87 -2.63 -5.91 13.79
N GLY A 88 -3.57 -5.16 14.40
CA GLY A 88 -3.37 -3.75 14.77
C GLY A 88 -3.88 -2.72 13.77
N MET A 89 -4.44 -3.16 12.64
CA MET A 89 -4.93 -2.28 11.56
C MET A 89 -6.18 -1.46 11.92
N GLU A 90 -6.88 -1.77 13.02
CA GLU A 90 -8.03 -0.98 13.52
C GLU A 90 -7.64 0.46 13.89
N ASN A 91 -6.35 0.69 14.18
CA ASN A 91 -5.80 2.01 14.51
C ASN A 91 -5.40 2.83 13.28
N LEU A 92 -5.43 2.26 12.07
CA LEU A 92 -5.15 2.96 10.81
C LEU A 92 -6.29 3.88 10.35
N LEU A 93 -7.33 4.04 11.19
CA LEU A 93 -8.53 4.85 10.96
C LEU A 93 -8.28 6.36 10.78
N GLY A 94 -7.03 6.83 10.82
CA GLY A 94 -6.66 8.18 10.40
C GLY A 94 -6.67 8.32 8.87
N SER A 95 -7.01 9.50 8.34
CA SER A 95 -7.06 9.77 6.89
C SER A 95 -5.83 9.22 6.16
N ILE A 96 -6.03 8.24 5.28
CA ILE A 96 -5.00 7.65 4.43
C ILE A 96 -4.93 8.50 3.17
N GLU A 97 -3.74 8.98 2.83
CA GLU A 97 -3.61 9.86 1.66
C GLU A 97 -3.59 9.05 0.34
N ASN A 98 -2.93 7.89 0.32
CA ASN A 98 -2.75 7.01 -0.84
C ASN A 98 -2.21 5.63 -0.40
N PHE A 99 -1.94 4.73 -1.35
CA PHE A 99 -1.41 3.40 -1.02
C PHE A 99 -0.02 3.45 -0.39
N VAL A 100 0.87 4.35 -0.82
CA VAL A 100 2.20 4.51 -0.18
C VAL A 100 2.07 4.95 1.28
N ASP A 101 1.16 5.87 1.60
CA ASP A 101 0.85 6.27 2.97
C ASP A 101 0.27 5.10 3.79
N LEU A 102 -0.58 4.28 3.18
CA LEU A 102 -1.08 3.04 3.79
C LEU A 102 0.07 2.10 4.15
N PHE A 103 1.00 1.82 3.21
CA PHE A 103 2.16 0.97 3.48
C PHE A 103 3.00 1.53 4.62
N LYS A 104 3.32 2.83 4.57
CA LYS A 104 4.11 3.49 5.60
C LYS A 104 3.49 3.29 6.98
N LYS A 105 2.18 3.55 7.11
CA LYS A 105 1.49 3.43 8.39
C LYS A 105 1.42 1.99 8.90
N VAL A 106 1.23 1.00 8.00
CA VAL A 106 1.27 -0.41 8.40
C VAL A 106 2.65 -0.79 8.91
N TYR A 107 3.73 -0.41 8.20
CA TYR A 107 5.09 -0.67 8.67
C TYR A 107 5.37 0.00 10.02
N GLU A 108 4.85 1.21 10.26
CA GLU A 108 4.97 1.89 11.56
C GLU A 108 4.23 1.15 12.69
N VAL A 109 3.10 0.49 12.40
CA VAL A 109 2.35 -0.35 13.36
C VAL A 109 3.06 -1.69 13.62
N ASP A 110 3.62 -2.30 12.57
CA ASP A 110 4.36 -3.57 12.64
C ASP A 110 5.75 -3.43 13.26
N LEU A 111 6.27 -2.21 13.38
CA LEU A 111 7.52 -1.92 14.08
C LEU A 111 7.28 -1.99 15.60
N PRO A 112 7.86 -2.96 16.33
CA PRO A 112 7.78 -2.96 17.78
C PRO A 112 8.45 -1.70 18.29
N LEU A 113 7.67 -0.83 18.92
CA LEU A 113 8.15 0.45 19.46
C LEU A 113 9.23 0.28 20.54
N ASP A 114 9.47 -0.94 21.02
CA ASP A 114 10.60 -1.29 21.88
C ASP A 114 11.13 -2.69 21.59
N SER A 115 12.13 -2.82 20.72
CA SER A 115 13.06 -3.94 20.81
C SER A 115 14.46 -3.58 20.31
N HIS A 116 15.23 -2.95 21.18
CA HIS A 116 16.66 -3.20 21.24
C HIS A 116 16.94 -4.65 21.71
N VAL A 117 16.42 -5.67 21.03
CA VAL A 117 16.88 -7.06 21.23
C VAL A 117 16.78 -7.80 19.90
N GLY A 118 17.93 -8.22 19.40
CA GLY A 118 18.09 -8.78 18.07
C GLY A 118 17.25 -10.04 17.83
N LYS A 119 16.42 -10.00 16.79
CA LYS A 119 16.13 -11.19 15.97
C LYS A 119 16.81 -10.99 14.63
N LYS A 120 17.83 -11.81 14.36
CA LYS A 120 18.48 -11.88 13.04
C LYS A 120 17.48 -12.52 12.07
N SER A 121 16.70 -11.72 11.38
CA SER A 121 16.04 -12.15 10.15
C SER A 121 17.12 -12.28 9.05
N LYS A 122 17.02 -13.31 8.20
CA LYS A 122 17.94 -13.56 7.07
C LYS A 122 17.68 -12.64 5.87
N HIS A 123 17.05 -11.49 6.09
CA HIS A 123 16.90 -10.49 5.04
C HIS A 123 18.19 -9.69 5.00
N GLU A 124 18.71 -9.42 3.80
CA GLU A 124 19.77 -8.43 3.62
C GLU A 124 19.32 -7.16 4.33
N VAL A 125 19.96 -6.88 5.47
CA VAL A 125 19.60 -5.75 6.31
C VAL A 125 19.89 -4.52 5.47
N ILE A 126 18.83 -3.80 5.10
CA ILE A 126 18.99 -2.46 4.50
C ILE A 126 19.95 -1.71 5.43
N PRO A 127 21.12 -1.26 4.92
CA PRO A 127 22.10 -0.56 5.73
C PRO A 127 21.42 0.57 6.49
N SER A 128 21.56 0.57 7.82
CA SER A 128 21.05 1.70 8.59
C SER A 128 21.69 2.99 8.09
N LEU A 129 21.00 4.12 8.27
CA LEU A 129 21.54 5.46 7.96
C LEU A 129 22.96 5.63 8.55
N THR A 130 23.19 5.11 9.76
CA THR A 130 24.49 5.10 10.41
C THR A 130 25.55 4.30 9.66
N LEU A 131 25.19 3.16 9.06
CA LEU A 131 26.11 2.35 8.26
C LEU A 131 26.44 3.03 6.93
N LEU A 132 25.45 3.66 6.29
CA LEU A 132 25.64 4.45 5.08
C LEU A 132 26.64 5.61 5.32
N CYS A 133 26.48 6.33 6.43
CA CYS A 133 27.44 7.37 6.83
C CYS A 133 28.86 6.82 7.04
N LYS A 134 28.99 5.61 7.62
CA LYS A 134 30.29 4.96 7.83
C LYS A 134 31.00 4.57 6.54
N VAL A 135 30.25 4.24 5.48
CA VAL A 135 30.82 3.91 4.16
C VAL A 135 31.03 5.14 3.27
N GLY A 136 30.85 6.34 3.81
CA GLY A 136 31.16 7.60 3.14
C GLY A 136 29.98 8.28 2.44
N VAL A 137 28.76 7.77 2.59
CA VAL A 137 27.55 8.48 2.13
C VAL A 137 27.34 9.70 3.01
N LYS A 138 27.29 10.88 2.41
CA LYS A 138 26.95 12.12 3.12
C LYS A 138 25.45 12.36 3.04
N ILE A 139 24.84 12.61 4.19
CA ILE A 139 23.42 12.91 4.31
C ILE A 139 23.29 14.28 4.94
N GLU A 140 22.61 15.18 4.23
CA GLU A 140 22.43 16.57 4.65
C GLU A 140 20.93 16.87 4.70
N ALA A 141 20.50 17.62 5.72
CA ALA A 141 19.12 18.06 5.82
C ALA A 141 18.86 19.14 4.75
N GLY A 142 17.98 18.84 3.80
CA GLY A 142 17.55 19.79 2.78
C GLY A 142 16.39 20.68 3.24
N LEU A 143 16.32 21.90 2.70
CA LEU A 143 15.12 22.74 2.80
C LEU A 143 14.05 22.20 1.83
N ALA A 144 13.32 21.18 2.27
CA ALA A 144 12.28 20.54 1.47
C ALA A 144 10.94 21.28 1.61
N LYS A 145 10.30 21.63 0.48
CA LYS A 145 8.91 22.15 0.45
C LYS A 145 7.87 21.03 0.43
N ILE A 146 8.26 19.81 0.09
CA ILE A 146 7.39 18.64 -0.07
C ILE A 146 8.02 17.48 0.68
N ARG A 147 7.19 16.60 1.28
CA ARG A 147 7.69 15.35 1.88
C ARG A 147 8.36 14.52 0.78
N PHE A 148 9.55 13.98 1.05
CA PHE A 148 10.38 13.20 0.11
C PHE A 148 11.13 13.97 -0.99
N ASP A 149 11.37 15.28 -0.85
CA ASP A 149 12.34 16.01 -1.71
C ASP A 149 13.78 15.56 -1.36
N ILE A 150 14.20 14.45 -1.96
CA ILE A 150 15.55 13.86 -1.82
C ILE A 150 16.36 14.21 -3.07
N ARG A 151 17.57 14.75 -2.88
CA ARG A 151 18.48 15.10 -3.97
C ARG A 151 19.75 14.28 -3.88
N PHE A 152 20.21 13.82 -5.03
CA PHE A 152 21.48 13.12 -5.18
C PHE A 152 22.45 14.07 -5.89
N ASN A 153 23.64 14.24 -5.30
CA ASN A 153 24.73 15.04 -5.86
C ASN A 153 25.82 14.10 -6.40
#